data_AF-A0A948REA7-F1
#
_entry.id   AF-A0A948REA7-F1
#
_cell.length_a   1.000
_cell.length_b   1.000
_cell.length_c   1.000
_cell.angle_alpha   90.00
_cell.angle_beta   90.00
_cell.angle_gamma   90.00
#
_symmetry.space_group_name_H-M   'P 1'
#
loop_
_entity.id
_entity.type
_entity.pdbx_description
1 polymer ?
#
loop_
_entity_poly.entity_id
_entity_poly.type
_entity_poly.pdbx_seq_one_letter_code
_entity_poly.pdbx_strand_id
1 'polypeptide(L)'
;MIRARSIEDLFDWAEVFASQPLPKGKRVAIITNAGGPGIIATDKAAEEKLTLATVNMATAGKLKEVLPPAASVYNPIDVLGDADSKRYQQVIELVAQAEEVDGMVIILSPQANTQIEETAKIISNFSYTSPKTVITSFMGKERVATAFSIFKRGRVANISFPDRAVRAMAIMANHSLWMKQDKPEAYFKDVEEEKLKEFLKAKAEEGKIKLVDFEARELLEMCRIPTVPTVLTHTADEAASVAEQMGFPVVMKVYSPEIMHETDVGGVRVGLRTSEEVARAFEVIMVSVRRFLPQVPVLGITVQKMVEGGKEVIVGFSRDPQFGPLVMFGLGGVYVEVLKDVNFALTPLSKKEIRELVTGIKSFPLLSGVRGEKEKDLEALYEVIATIGTVGEKFPEIVEMEINPLMVKDKGEGVWAVDGRLVLRGD
;
A
#
# COMPACT_ATOMS: atom_id res chain seq x y z
N MET A 1 4.65 -2.56 -6.65
CA MET A 1 4.43 -3.65 -5.67
C MET A 1 3.03 -4.22 -5.87
N ILE A 2 2.88 -5.54 -5.88
CA ILE A 2 1.56 -6.21 -5.86
C ILE A 2 1.34 -6.74 -4.45
N ARG A 3 0.32 -6.24 -3.75
CA ARG A 3 0.01 -6.67 -2.37
C ARG A 3 -1.10 -7.71 -2.37
N ALA A 4 -0.78 -8.94 -1.98
CA ALA A 4 -1.79 -9.96 -1.69
C ALA A 4 -2.58 -9.59 -0.43
N ARG A 5 -3.90 -9.79 -0.46
CA ARG A 5 -4.80 -9.49 0.66
C ARG A 5 -5.11 -10.70 1.52
N SER A 6 -4.81 -11.89 1.03
CA SER A 6 -4.92 -13.14 1.77
C SER A 6 -3.76 -14.08 1.40
N ILE A 7 -3.59 -15.14 2.19
CA ILE A 7 -2.57 -16.17 1.94
C ILE A 7 -2.91 -16.93 0.66
N GLU A 8 -4.20 -17.15 0.38
CA GLU A 8 -4.68 -17.78 -0.85
C GLU A 8 -4.31 -16.97 -2.07
N ASP A 9 -4.56 -15.65 -2.07
CA ASP A 9 -4.15 -14.75 -3.15
C ASP A 9 -2.62 -14.82 -3.34
N LEU A 10 -1.84 -14.84 -2.25
CA LEU A 10 -0.37 -14.91 -2.34
C LEU A 10 0.10 -16.18 -3.08
N PHE A 11 -0.41 -17.36 -2.71
CA PHE A 11 -0.02 -18.60 -3.35
C PHE A 11 -0.54 -18.72 -4.78
N ASP A 12 -1.80 -18.38 -5.03
CA ASP A 12 -2.40 -18.40 -6.36
C ASP A 12 -1.63 -17.49 -7.32
N TRP A 13 -1.29 -16.28 -6.88
CA TRP A 13 -0.59 -15.31 -7.71
C TRP A 13 0.85 -15.75 -7.95
N ALA A 14 1.56 -16.22 -6.92
CA ALA A 14 2.91 -16.74 -7.06
C ALA A 14 2.97 -17.90 -8.06
N GLU A 15 1.98 -18.82 -8.02
CA GLU A 15 1.91 -19.95 -8.95
C GLU A 15 1.74 -19.48 -10.40
N VAL A 16 0.80 -18.57 -10.68
CA VAL A 16 0.57 -18.10 -12.06
C VAL A 16 1.75 -17.26 -12.59
N PHE A 17 2.35 -16.40 -11.77
CA PHE A 17 3.52 -15.60 -12.18
C PHE A 17 4.77 -16.46 -12.43
N ALA A 18 4.92 -17.58 -11.71
CA ALA A 18 6.04 -18.50 -11.90
C ALA A 18 5.86 -19.45 -13.10
N SER A 19 4.63 -19.70 -13.51
CA SER A 19 4.30 -20.80 -14.43
C SER A 19 3.83 -20.33 -15.82
N GLN A 20 3.28 -19.13 -15.94
CA GLN A 20 2.64 -18.66 -17.17
C GLN A 20 3.25 -17.36 -17.73
N PRO A 21 3.25 -17.16 -19.07
CA PRO A 21 3.57 -15.85 -19.65
C PRO A 21 2.52 -14.82 -19.21
N LEU A 22 2.91 -13.53 -19.23
CA LEU A 22 1.97 -12.43 -18.94
C LEU A 22 0.98 -12.25 -20.11
N PRO A 23 -0.32 -12.04 -19.83
CA PRO A 23 -1.30 -11.84 -20.89
C PRO A 23 -1.06 -10.49 -21.56
N LYS A 24 -1.35 -10.37 -22.86
CA LYS A 24 -1.07 -9.13 -23.61
C LYS A 24 -1.94 -7.95 -23.18
N GLY A 25 -3.10 -8.22 -22.58
CA GLY A 25 -4.11 -7.25 -22.18
C GLY A 25 -5.18 -7.91 -21.29
N LYS A 26 -6.36 -7.30 -21.23
CA LYS A 26 -7.47 -7.69 -20.34
C LYS A 26 -8.54 -8.56 -20.99
N ARG A 27 -8.39 -8.92 -22.28
CA ARG A 27 -9.42 -9.67 -23.01
C ARG A 27 -9.26 -11.16 -22.71
N VAL A 28 -10.17 -11.73 -21.92
CA VAL A 28 -10.06 -13.11 -21.44
C VAL A 28 -11.14 -13.99 -22.05
N ALA A 29 -10.79 -15.21 -22.46
CA ALA A 29 -11.74 -16.22 -22.86
C ALA A 29 -11.96 -17.22 -21.72
N ILE A 30 -13.21 -17.48 -21.38
CA ILE A 30 -13.59 -18.53 -20.43
C ILE A 30 -14.04 -19.74 -21.25
N ILE A 31 -13.46 -20.90 -20.99
CA ILE A 31 -13.87 -22.19 -21.58
C ILE A 31 -14.37 -23.07 -20.44
N THR A 32 -15.58 -23.61 -20.54
CA THR A 32 -16.20 -24.37 -19.43
C THR A 32 -17.04 -25.52 -19.95
N ASN A 33 -17.14 -26.61 -19.18
CA ASN A 33 -18.11 -27.69 -19.40
C ASN A 33 -19.31 -27.61 -18.44
N ALA A 34 -19.39 -26.56 -17.62
CA ALA A 34 -20.43 -26.40 -16.61
C ALA A 34 -20.88 -24.94 -16.51
N GLY A 35 -22.20 -24.73 -16.62
CA GLY A 35 -22.80 -23.39 -16.62
C GLY A 35 -22.57 -22.60 -15.33
N GLY A 36 -22.80 -23.20 -14.16
CA GLY A 36 -22.62 -22.53 -12.86
C GLY A 36 -21.20 -21.97 -12.66
N PRO A 37 -20.14 -22.80 -12.76
CA PRO A 37 -18.76 -22.33 -12.75
C PRO A 37 -18.44 -21.28 -13.83
N GLY A 38 -19.02 -21.41 -15.02
CA GLY A 38 -18.89 -20.42 -16.10
C GLY A 38 -19.44 -19.05 -15.70
N ILE A 39 -20.64 -19.00 -15.12
CA ILE A 39 -21.28 -17.76 -14.64
C ILE A 39 -20.45 -17.12 -13.51
N ILE A 40 -19.97 -17.92 -12.55
CA ILE A 40 -19.10 -17.42 -11.47
C ILE A 40 -17.84 -16.76 -12.05
N ALA A 41 -17.23 -17.39 -13.06
CA ALA A 41 -16.06 -16.83 -13.73
C ALA A 41 -16.37 -15.53 -14.47
N THR A 42 -17.50 -15.45 -15.19
CA THR A 42 -17.88 -14.25 -15.94
C THR A 42 -18.20 -13.08 -15.02
N ASP A 43 -18.94 -13.33 -13.94
CA ASP A 43 -19.28 -12.30 -12.94
C ASP A 43 -18.01 -11.78 -12.28
N LYS A 44 -17.09 -12.70 -11.93
CA LYS A 44 -15.81 -12.31 -11.35
C LYS A 44 -14.94 -11.52 -12.32
N ALA A 45 -14.98 -11.83 -13.61
CA ALA A 45 -14.22 -11.10 -14.62
C ALA A 45 -14.68 -9.64 -14.70
N ALA A 46 -16.00 -9.41 -14.63
CA ALA A 46 -16.56 -8.06 -14.57
C ALA A 46 -16.14 -7.31 -13.30
N GLU A 47 -16.20 -7.95 -12.13
CA GLU A 47 -15.78 -7.38 -10.84
C GLU A 47 -14.30 -6.96 -10.84
N GLU A 48 -13.42 -7.80 -11.39
CA GLU A 48 -11.98 -7.55 -11.50
C GLU A 48 -11.60 -6.66 -12.70
N LYS A 49 -12.59 -6.11 -13.42
CA LYS A 49 -12.43 -5.22 -14.58
C LYS A 49 -11.63 -5.87 -15.72
N LEU A 50 -11.76 -7.18 -15.88
CA LEU A 50 -11.38 -7.90 -17.09
C LEU A 50 -12.47 -7.72 -18.15
N THR A 51 -12.10 -7.87 -19.41
CA THR A 51 -13.04 -7.82 -20.54
C THR A 51 -13.22 -9.25 -21.04
N LEU A 52 -14.45 -9.75 -21.08
CA LEU A 52 -14.72 -10.99 -21.80
C LEU A 52 -14.42 -10.75 -23.28
N ALA A 53 -13.49 -11.54 -23.84
CA ALA A 53 -13.13 -11.42 -25.24
C ALA A 53 -14.35 -11.61 -26.14
N THR A 54 -14.58 -10.64 -27.03
CA THR A 54 -15.63 -10.69 -28.04
C THR A 54 -15.20 -11.65 -29.14
N VAL A 55 -15.70 -12.89 -29.10
CA VAL A 55 -15.43 -13.90 -30.14
C VAL A 55 -15.97 -13.40 -31.47
N ASN A 56 -15.08 -13.13 -32.43
CA ASN A 56 -15.47 -12.59 -33.72
C ASN A 56 -16.12 -13.65 -34.62
N MET A 57 -16.69 -13.24 -35.74
CA MET A 57 -17.39 -14.16 -36.66
C MET A 57 -16.48 -15.26 -37.23
N ALA A 58 -15.19 -14.99 -37.44
CA ALA A 58 -14.25 -15.99 -37.96
C ALA A 58 -13.95 -17.08 -36.91
N THR A 59 -13.68 -16.68 -35.67
CA THR A 59 -13.47 -17.61 -34.55
C THR A 59 -14.74 -18.39 -34.22
N ALA A 60 -15.89 -17.70 -34.15
CA ALA A 60 -17.19 -18.33 -33.91
C ALA A 60 -17.56 -19.32 -35.01
N GLY A 61 -17.24 -19.04 -36.28
CA GLY A 61 -17.45 -19.96 -37.40
C GLY A 61 -16.69 -21.28 -37.20
N LYS A 62 -15.39 -21.21 -36.92
CA LYS A 62 -14.56 -22.39 -36.65
C LYS A 62 -15.02 -23.15 -35.40
N LEU A 63 -15.44 -22.44 -34.35
CA LEU A 63 -15.98 -23.07 -33.14
C LEU A 63 -17.27 -23.85 -33.42
N LYS A 64 -18.16 -23.34 -34.28
CA LYS A 64 -19.39 -24.05 -34.68
C LYS A 64 -19.13 -25.36 -35.43
N GLU A 65 -17.99 -25.50 -36.10
CA GLU A 65 -17.63 -26.74 -36.81
C GLU A 65 -17.21 -27.85 -35.84
N VAL A 66 -16.71 -27.51 -34.65
CA VAL A 66 -16.20 -28.47 -33.66
C VAL A 66 -17.10 -28.65 -32.44
N LEU A 67 -17.99 -27.69 -32.18
CA LEU A 67 -18.91 -27.72 -31.05
C LEU A 67 -20.32 -28.18 -31.46
N PRO A 68 -21.01 -28.96 -30.60
CA PRO A 68 -22.41 -29.33 -30.83
C PRO A 68 -23.33 -28.10 -30.93
N PRO A 69 -24.48 -28.18 -31.62
CA PRO A 69 -25.43 -27.04 -31.73
C PRO A 69 -25.96 -26.50 -30.40
N ALA A 70 -25.95 -27.31 -29.33
CA ALA A 70 -26.38 -26.91 -27.99
C ALA A 70 -25.31 -26.12 -27.20
N ALA A 71 -24.06 -26.11 -27.67
CA ALA A 71 -22.95 -25.40 -27.06
C ALA A 71 -23.03 -23.89 -27.28
N SER A 72 -22.43 -23.12 -26.37
CA SER A 72 -22.17 -21.70 -26.59
C SER A 72 -20.82 -21.51 -27.28
N VAL A 73 -20.81 -20.90 -28.46
CA VAL A 73 -19.58 -20.50 -29.17
C VAL A 73 -19.10 -19.10 -28.79
N TYR A 74 -19.89 -18.37 -28.00
CA TYR A 74 -19.53 -17.05 -27.46
C TYR A 74 -19.03 -17.19 -26.04
N ASN A 75 -18.38 -16.15 -25.51
CA ASN A 75 -17.75 -16.17 -24.19
C ASN A 75 -18.80 -15.99 -23.07
N PRO A 76 -18.94 -16.93 -22.11
CA PRO A 76 -18.12 -18.12 -21.87
C PRO A 76 -18.41 -19.25 -22.88
N ILE A 77 -17.35 -19.80 -23.47
CA ILE A 77 -17.42 -20.87 -24.46
C ILE A 77 -17.76 -22.16 -23.72
N ASP A 78 -18.96 -22.68 -23.97
CA ASP A 78 -19.49 -23.86 -23.28
C ASP A 78 -19.23 -25.10 -24.13
N VAL A 79 -18.31 -25.96 -23.69
CA VAL A 79 -17.99 -27.22 -24.37
C VAL A 79 -19.00 -28.33 -24.05
N LEU A 80 -19.98 -28.05 -23.20
CA LEU A 80 -20.98 -28.97 -22.64
C LEU A 80 -20.39 -30.01 -21.69
N GLY A 81 -21.26 -30.53 -20.81
CA GLY A 81 -20.88 -31.44 -19.74
C GLY A 81 -20.33 -32.80 -20.17
N ASP A 82 -20.71 -33.24 -21.37
CA ASP A 82 -20.27 -34.48 -22.02
C ASP A 82 -18.94 -34.33 -22.79
N ALA A 83 -18.28 -33.17 -22.72
CA ALA A 83 -17.03 -32.91 -23.44
C ALA A 83 -15.94 -33.94 -23.13
N ASP A 84 -15.38 -34.51 -24.20
CA ASP A 84 -14.17 -35.31 -24.16
C ASP A 84 -12.92 -34.41 -24.24
N SER A 85 -11.74 -35.02 -24.07
CA SER A 85 -10.48 -34.26 -24.10
C SER A 85 -10.21 -33.64 -25.48
N LYS A 86 -10.72 -34.26 -26.55
CA LYS A 86 -10.54 -33.80 -27.94
C LYS A 86 -11.35 -32.53 -28.20
N ARG A 87 -12.57 -32.43 -27.69
CA ARG A 87 -13.40 -31.22 -27.77
C ARG A 87 -12.72 -30.05 -27.06
N TYR A 88 -12.16 -30.30 -25.87
CA TYR A 88 -11.32 -29.30 -25.18
C TYR A 88 -10.12 -28.89 -26.03
N GLN A 89 -9.38 -29.85 -26.59
CA GLN A 89 -8.21 -29.56 -27.44
C GLN A 89 -8.56 -28.65 -28.61
N GLN A 90 -9.59 -28.99 -29.38
CA GLN A 90 -10.00 -28.23 -30.57
C GLN A 90 -10.39 -26.79 -30.21
N VAL A 91 -11.16 -26.62 -29.14
CA VAL A 91 -11.55 -25.28 -28.67
C VAL A 91 -10.35 -24.49 -28.17
N ILE A 92 -9.46 -25.11 -27.39
CA ILE A 92 -8.26 -24.44 -26.87
C ILE A 92 -7.38 -23.96 -28.03
N GLU A 93 -7.11 -24.81 -29.02
CA GLU A 93 -6.29 -24.48 -30.19
C GLU A 93 -6.88 -23.32 -31.02
N LEU A 94 -8.21 -23.28 -31.18
CA LEU A 94 -8.88 -22.18 -31.88
C LEU A 94 -8.81 -20.87 -31.10
N VAL A 95 -9.11 -20.91 -29.80
CA VAL A 95 -9.07 -19.72 -28.92
C VAL A 95 -7.64 -19.21 -28.75
N ALA A 96 -6.65 -20.10 -28.76
CA ALA A 96 -5.23 -19.76 -28.76
C ALA A 96 -4.80 -18.91 -29.96
N GLN A 97 -5.39 -19.15 -31.13
CA GLN A 97 -5.08 -18.43 -32.37
C GLN A 97 -5.87 -17.13 -32.52
N ALA A 98 -6.94 -16.93 -31.74
CA ALA A 98 -7.83 -15.77 -31.85
C ALA A 98 -7.17 -14.47 -31.34
N GLU A 99 -6.87 -13.51 -32.21
CA GLU A 99 -6.20 -12.26 -31.82
C GLU A 99 -7.00 -11.40 -30.83
N GLU A 100 -8.32 -11.61 -30.76
CA GLU A 100 -9.22 -10.97 -29.80
C GLU A 100 -9.06 -11.46 -28.35
N VAL A 101 -8.27 -12.51 -28.10
CA VAL A 101 -8.07 -13.13 -26.78
C VAL A 101 -6.63 -12.93 -26.30
N ASP A 102 -6.45 -12.34 -25.12
CA ASP A 102 -5.14 -12.11 -24.48
C ASP A 102 -4.76 -13.20 -23.46
N GLY A 103 -5.75 -13.90 -22.89
CA GLY A 103 -5.56 -14.98 -21.91
C GLY A 103 -6.80 -15.87 -21.79
N MET A 104 -6.63 -17.07 -21.22
CA MET A 104 -7.67 -18.11 -21.16
C MET A 104 -7.83 -18.63 -19.73
N VAL A 105 -9.08 -18.76 -19.29
CA VAL A 105 -9.44 -19.48 -18.06
C VAL A 105 -10.21 -20.73 -18.46
N ILE A 106 -9.62 -21.90 -18.22
CA ILE A 106 -10.18 -23.19 -18.61
C ILE A 106 -10.74 -23.90 -17.39
N ILE A 107 -12.05 -24.10 -17.37
CA ILE A 107 -12.80 -24.67 -16.27
C ILE A 107 -13.22 -26.09 -16.63
N LEU A 108 -13.03 -27.00 -15.67
CA LEU A 108 -13.50 -28.36 -15.77
C LEU A 108 -14.14 -28.78 -14.44
N SER A 109 -15.39 -29.23 -14.52
CA SER A 109 -16.08 -29.92 -13.44
C SER A 109 -16.30 -31.39 -13.83
N PRO A 110 -15.86 -32.38 -13.03
CA PRO A 110 -16.04 -33.80 -13.28
C PRO A 110 -17.51 -34.16 -13.44
N GLN A 111 -17.86 -34.65 -14.62
CA GLN A 111 -19.14 -35.32 -14.92
C GLN A 111 -18.87 -36.79 -15.28
N ALA A 112 -19.93 -37.55 -15.60
CA ALA A 112 -19.83 -39.00 -15.78
C ALA A 112 -18.81 -39.43 -16.85
N ASN A 113 -18.65 -38.66 -17.93
CA ASN A 113 -17.80 -39.01 -19.08
C ASN A 113 -16.54 -38.13 -19.22
N THR A 114 -16.24 -37.29 -18.23
CA THR A 114 -15.16 -36.30 -18.35
C THR A 114 -13.77 -36.95 -18.26
N GLN A 115 -12.96 -36.76 -19.30
CA GLN A 115 -11.59 -37.30 -19.39
C GLN A 115 -10.57 -36.34 -18.75
N ILE A 116 -10.52 -36.35 -17.43
CA ILE A 116 -9.77 -35.36 -16.63
C ILE A 116 -8.27 -35.37 -16.93
N GLU A 117 -7.63 -36.54 -16.91
CA GLU A 117 -6.18 -36.66 -17.10
C GLU A 117 -5.74 -36.32 -18.52
N GLU A 118 -6.48 -36.81 -19.51
CA GLU A 118 -6.22 -36.55 -20.92
C GLU A 118 -6.35 -35.05 -21.21
N THR A 119 -7.40 -34.41 -20.68
CA THR A 119 -7.58 -32.96 -20.82
C THR A 119 -6.45 -32.18 -20.14
N ALA A 120 -6.02 -32.60 -18.95
CA ALA A 120 -4.89 -31.98 -18.25
C ALA A 120 -3.56 -32.13 -19.01
N LYS A 121 -3.32 -33.29 -19.65
CA LYS A 121 -2.14 -33.53 -20.51
C LYS A 121 -2.15 -32.61 -21.73
N ILE A 122 -3.31 -32.46 -22.37
CA ILE A 122 -3.49 -31.57 -23.53
C ILE A 122 -3.18 -30.12 -23.17
N ILE A 123 -3.80 -29.61 -22.09
CA ILE A 123 -3.56 -28.23 -21.64
C ILE A 123 -2.09 -28.03 -21.24
N SER A 124 -1.48 -29.00 -20.56
CA SER A 124 -0.07 -28.95 -20.16
C SER A 124 0.88 -28.90 -21.35
N ASN A 125 0.63 -29.71 -22.38
CA ASN A 125 1.43 -29.67 -23.61
C ASN A 125 1.26 -28.33 -24.33
N PHE A 126 0.02 -27.85 -24.41
CA PHE A 126 -0.31 -26.58 -25.05
C PHE A 126 0.35 -25.39 -24.36
N SER A 127 0.44 -25.41 -23.03
CA SER A 127 1.06 -24.34 -22.23
C SER A 127 2.52 -24.04 -22.59
N TYR A 128 3.27 -25.04 -23.06
CA TYR A 128 4.67 -24.84 -23.47
C TYR A 128 4.81 -24.06 -24.78
N THR A 129 3.79 -24.10 -25.64
CA THR A 129 3.82 -23.52 -26.98
C THR A 129 2.94 -22.28 -27.12
N SER A 130 2.02 -22.08 -26.18
CA SER A 130 1.07 -20.97 -26.21
C SER A 130 1.75 -19.63 -25.91
N PRO A 131 1.55 -18.59 -26.74
CA PRO A 131 1.96 -17.22 -26.41
C PRO A 131 0.99 -16.52 -25.45
N LYS A 132 -0.11 -17.18 -25.08
CA LYS A 132 -1.16 -16.65 -24.19
C LYS A 132 -1.12 -17.32 -22.85
N THR A 133 -1.47 -16.57 -21.81
CA THR A 133 -1.65 -17.06 -20.45
C THR A 133 -2.79 -18.05 -20.39
N VAL A 134 -2.54 -19.21 -19.80
CA VAL A 134 -3.53 -20.26 -19.56
C VAL A 134 -3.60 -20.53 -18.05
N ILE A 135 -4.76 -20.28 -17.46
CA ILE A 135 -5.05 -20.64 -16.07
C ILE A 135 -6.16 -21.67 -16.06
N THR A 136 -6.01 -22.71 -15.25
CA THR A 136 -7.01 -23.76 -15.13
C THR A 136 -7.76 -23.69 -13.81
N SER A 137 -9.02 -24.13 -13.83
CA SER A 137 -9.85 -24.35 -12.66
C SER A 137 -10.56 -25.69 -12.79
N PHE A 138 -9.81 -26.75 -12.51
CA PHE A 138 -10.32 -28.12 -12.40
C PHE A 138 -10.85 -28.30 -10.97
N MET A 139 -12.18 -28.38 -10.85
CA MET A 139 -12.91 -28.39 -9.59
C MET A 139 -13.35 -29.81 -9.28
N GLY A 140 -13.00 -30.39 -8.13
CA GLY A 140 -13.45 -31.78 -7.84
C GLY A 140 -12.58 -32.56 -6.86
N LYS A 141 -11.64 -31.88 -6.19
CA LYS A 141 -10.74 -32.43 -5.17
C LYS A 141 -10.09 -33.75 -5.61
N GLU A 142 -10.45 -34.86 -4.99
CA GLU A 142 -9.84 -36.18 -5.21
C GLU A 142 -10.00 -36.64 -6.67
N ARG A 143 -11.11 -36.30 -7.33
CA ARG A 143 -11.36 -36.69 -8.73
C ARG A 143 -10.42 -36.02 -9.72
N VAL A 144 -9.85 -34.88 -9.37
CA VAL A 144 -8.92 -34.10 -10.21
C VAL A 144 -7.48 -34.13 -9.66
N ALA A 145 -7.21 -34.95 -8.65
CA ALA A 145 -5.90 -35.06 -8.00
C ALA A 145 -4.75 -35.33 -9.00
N THR A 146 -4.99 -36.21 -9.97
CA THR A 146 -4.01 -36.57 -11.00
C THR A 146 -3.75 -35.44 -11.99
N ALA A 147 -4.75 -34.60 -12.28
CA ALA A 147 -4.58 -33.39 -13.10
C ALA A 147 -3.61 -32.39 -12.48
N PHE A 148 -3.64 -32.17 -11.15
CA PHE A 148 -2.68 -31.28 -10.48
C PHE A 148 -1.22 -31.72 -10.69
N SER A 149 -0.96 -33.02 -10.61
CA SER A 149 0.39 -33.56 -10.84
C SER A 149 0.86 -33.34 -12.28
N ILE A 150 -0.08 -33.41 -13.24
CA ILE A 150 0.19 -33.15 -14.65
C ILE A 150 0.46 -31.64 -14.87
N PHE A 151 -0.41 -30.77 -14.34
CA PHE A 151 -0.28 -29.32 -14.45
C PHE A 151 1.02 -28.79 -13.85
N LYS A 152 1.43 -29.31 -12.69
CA LYS A 152 2.71 -28.95 -12.06
C LYS A 152 3.91 -29.24 -12.98
N ARG A 153 3.88 -30.36 -13.72
CA ARG A 153 4.91 -30.70 -14.73
C ARG A 153 4.74 -29.89 -16.01
N GLY A 154 3.52 -29.50 -16.35
CA GLY A 154 3.16 -28.68 -17.51
C GLY A 154 3.39 -27.18 -17.34
N ARG A 155 3.81 -26.74 -16.15
CA ARG A 155 3.85 -25.32 -15.75
C ARG A 155 2.50 -24.63 -15.97
N VAL A 156 1.40 -25.31 -15.64
CA VAL A 156 0.06 -24.73 -15.66
C VAL A 156 -0.41 -24.55 -14.23
N ALA A 157 -0.91 -23.38 -13.90
CA ALA A 157 -1.54 -23.14 -12.61
C ALA A 157 -2.96 -23.71 -12.60
N ASN A 158 -3.30 -24.51 -11.58
CA ASN A 158 -4.67 -24.98 -11.37
C ASN A 158 -5.23 -24.45 -10.05
N ILE A 159 -6.05 -23.41 -10.16
CA ILE A 159 -6.69 -22.75 -9.02
C ILE A 159 -8.10 -23.33 -8.88
N SER A 160 -8.37 -24.01 -7.77
CA SER A 160 -9.54 -24.89 -7.61
C SER A 160 -10.91 -24.22 -7.70
N PHE A 161 -10.97 -22.88 -7.77
CA PHE A 161 -12.20 -22.13 -7.91
C PHE A 161 -12.09 -21.10 -9.03
N PRO A 162 -13.14 -20.98 -9.87
CA PRO A 162 -13.08 -20.17 -11.09
C PRO A 162 -12.96 -18.68 -10.80
N ASP A 163 -13.56 -18.17 -9.74
CA ASP A 163 -13.42 -16.78 -9.31
C ASP A 163 -11.98 -16.44 -8.92
N ARG A 164 -11.30 -17.34 -8.20
CA ARG A 164 -9.88 -17.18 -7.85
C ARG A 164 -8.98 -17.26 -9.08
N ALA A 165 -9.26 -18.19 -10.01
CA ALA A 165 -8.54 -18.28 -11.28
C ALA A 165 -8.65 -16.99 -12.11
N VAL A 166 -9.86 -16.40 -12.16
CA VAL A 166 -10.11 -15.13 -12.84
C VAL A 166 -9.42 -13.96 -12.12
N ARG A 167 -9.40 -13.92 -10.79
CA ARG A 167 -8.63 -12.91 -10.03
C ARG A 167 -7.13 -13.01 -10.32
N ALA A 168 -6.60 -14.22 -10.41
CA ALA A 168 -5.20 -14.44 -10.78
C ALA A 168 -4.90 -13.97 -12.23
N MET A 169 -5.81 -14.21 -13.17
CA MET A 169 -5.71 -13.64 -14.53
C MET A 169 -5.72 -12.11 -14.50
N ALA A 170 -6.58 -11.51 -13.68
CA ALA A 170 -6.71 -10.06 -13.56
C ALA A 170 -5.44 -9.40 -13.05
N ILE A 171 -4.80 -9.98 -12.03
CA ILE A 171 -3.57 -9.41 -11.49
C ILE A 171 -2.40 -9.51 -12.48
N MET A 172 -2.29 -10.62 -13.22
CA MET A 172 -1.29 -10.75 -14.29
C MET A 172 -1.53 -9.75 -15.43
N ALA A 173 -2.78 -9.54 -15.84
CA ALA A 173 -3.13 -8.56 -16.88
C ALA A 173 -2.85 -7.13 -16.45
N ASN A 174 -3.20 -6.76 -15.20
CA ASN A 174 -2.87 -5.46 -14.65
C ASN A 174 -1.35 -5.25 -14.57
N HIS A 175 -0.60 -6.26 -14.15
CA HIS A 175 0.88 -6.20 -14.12
C HIS A 175 1.48 -6.05 -15.52
N SER A 176 1.00 -6.81 -16.50
CA SER A 176 1.44 -6.72 -17.90
C SER A 176 1.24 -5.33 -18.48
N LEU A 177 0.08 -4.71 -18.22
CA LEU A 177 -0.20 -3.35 -18.66
C LEU A 177 0.65 -2.33 -17.91
N TRP A 178 0.86 -2.50 -16.60
CA TRP A 178 1.75 -1.63 -15.83
C TRP A 178 3.20 -1.69 -16.34
N MET A 179 3.71 -2.88 -16.69
CA MET A 179 5.05 -3.05 -17.26
C MET A 179 5.25 -2.34 -18.62
N LYS A 180 4.17 -2.08 -19.36
CA LYS A 180 4.18 -1.40 -20.66
C LYS A 180 3.96 0.11 -20.55
N GLN A 181 3.53 0.61 -19.40
CA GLN A 181 3.36 2.05 -19.19
C GLN A 181 4.74 2.70 -19.04
N ASP A 182 4.84 3.95 -19.48
CA ASP A 182 5.99 4.78 -19.15
C ASP A 182 6.08 4.87 -17.62
N LYS A 183 7.22 4.43 -17.09
CA LYS A 183 7.45 4.49 -15.65
C LYS A 183 7.51 5.96 -15.25
N PRO A 184 6.73 6.37 -14.24
CA PRO A 184 6.69 7.76 -13.89
C PRO A 184 8.07 8.19 -13.37
N GLU A 185 8.51 9.39 -13.74
CA GLU A 185 9.82 9.89 -13.36
C GLU A 185 9.92 10.07 -11.85
N ALA A 186 11.03 9.59 -11.29
CA ALA A 186 11.37 9.81 -9.89
C ALA A 186 11.43 11.31 -9.58
N TYR A 187 10.68 11.74 -8.58
CA TYR A 187 10.63 13.12 -8.14
C TYR A 187 11.42 13.29 -6.85
N PHE A 188 12.57 13.94 -6.96
CA PHE A 188 13.42 14.26 -5.82
C PHE A 188 13.31 15.73 -5.45
N LYS A 189 13.30 15.98 -4.14
CA LYS A 189 13.43 17.31 -3.57
C LYS A 189 14.90 17.70 -3.46
N ASP A 190 15.15 18.98 -3.62
CA ASP A 190 16.45 19.56 -3.28
C ASP A 190 16.57 19.60 -1.75
N VAL A 191 17.59 18.92 -1.24
CA VAL A 191 17.91 18.81 0.19
C VAL A 191 19.40 19.11 0.36
N GLU A 192 19.77 19.72 1.48
CA GLU A 192 21.15 20.09 1.76
C GLU A 192 21.96 18.86 2.19
N GLU A 193 22.28 17.98 1.23
CA GLU A 193 22.80 16.63 1.46
C GLU A 193 24.03 16.59 2.37
N GLU A 194 25.00 17.45 2.12
CA GLU A 194 26.24 17.46 2.90
C GLU A 194 25.98 17.85 4.35
N LYS A 195 25.11 18.84 4.61
CA LYS A 195 24.74 19.22 5.98
C LYS A 195 24.00 18.10 6.70
N LEU A 196 23.09 17.41 6.01
CA LEU A 196 22.35 16.29 6.57
C LEU A 196 23.30 15.12 6.91
N LYS A 197 24.25 14.79 6.02
CA LYS A 197 25.27 13.76 6.29
C LYS A 197 26.13 14.12 7.51
N GLU A 198 26.58 15.37 7.60
CA GLU A 198 27.37 15.86 8.75
C GLU A 198 26.58 15.75 10.05
N PHE A 199 25.32 16.17 10.05
CA PHE A 199 24.42 16.05 11.20
C PHE A 199 24.23 14.58 11.63
N LEU A 200 23.90 13.69 10.69
CA LEU A 200 23.67 12.28 10.97
C LEU A 200 24.92 11.59 11.50
N LYS A 201 26.08 11.90 10.92
CA LYS A 201 27.37 11.40 11.38
C LYS A 201 27.68 11.86 12.80
N ALA A 202 27.49 13.14 13.12
CA ALA A 202 27.73 13.66 14.47
C ALA A 202 26.84 12.96 15.51
N LYS A 203 25.55 12.75 15.20
CA LYS A 203 24.63 12.03 16.08
C LYS A 203 25.00 10.55 16.27
N ALA A 204 25.46 9.89 15.21
CA ALA A 204 25.96 8.53 15.30
C ALA A 204 27.24 8.44 16.16
N GLU A 205 28.18 9.39 16.03
CA GLU A 205 29.39 9.48 16.86
C GLU A 205 29.09 9.76 18.35
N GLU A 206 27.98 10.44 18.65
CA GLU A 206 27.42 10.58 20.01
C GLU A 206 26.77 9.28 20.54
N GLY A 207 26.69 8.22 19.74
CA GLY A 207 26.02 6.97 20.08
C GLY A 207 24.49 7.06 20.07
N LYS A 208 23.91 8.10 19.45
CA LYS A 208 22.47 8.30 19.40
C LYS A 208 21.85 7.57 18.22
N ILE A 209 21.12 6.50 18.53
CA ILE A 209 20.38 5.72 17.54
C ILE A 209 18.97 6.28 17.32
N LYS A 210 18.35 6.87 18.35
CA LYS A 210 17.00 7.45 18.27
C LYS A 210 17.09 8.95 18.45
N LEU A 211 16.59 9.70 17.48
CA LEU A 211 16.50 11.15 17.51
C LEU A 211 15.03 11.54 17.67
N VAL A 212 14.73 12.30 18.72
CA VAL A 212 13.38 12.73 19.10
C VAL A 212 13.37 14.22 19.41
N ASP A 213 12.18 14.82 19.44
CA ASP A 213 11.95 16.23 19.75
C ASP A 213 12.89 17.19 18.98
N PHE A 214 13.85 17.82 19.68
CA PHE A 214 14.74 18.84 19.13
C PHE A 214 15.65 18.31 18.02
N GLU A 215 16.15 17.09 18.16
CA GLU A 215 17.07 16.52 17.16
C GLU A 215 16.31 16.12 15.90
N ALA A 216 15.11 15.57 16.07
CA ALA A 216 14.23 15.29 14.94
C ALA A 216 13.79 16.57 14.24
N ARG A 217 13.43 17.60 15.02
CA ARG A 217 13.05 18.93 14.55
C ARG A 217 14.18 19.60 13.76
N GLU A 218 15.41 19.55 14.25
CA GLU A 218 16.57 20.13 13.57
C GLU A 218 16.75 19.55 12.17
N LEU A 219 16.64 18.21 12.04
CA LEU A 219 16.67 17.56 10.74
C LEU A 219 15.48 17.93 9.85
N LEU A 220 14.26 17.99 10.41
CA LEU A 220 13.07 18.42 9.67
C LEU A 220 13.24 19.84 9.11
N GLU A 221 13.80 20.76 9.89
CA GLU A 221 14.10 22.13 9.47
C GLU A 221 15.18 22.18 8.39
N MET A 222 16.25 21.38 8.49
CA MET A 222 17.24 21.22 7.41
C MET A 222 16.61 20.69 6.12
N CYS A 223 15.58 19.87 6.23
CA CYS A 223 14.75 19.40 5.13
C CYS A 223 13.68 20.41 4.66
N ARG A 224 13.65 21.62 5.22
CA ARG A 224 12.66 22.67 4.94
C ARG A 224 11.21 22.25 5.21
N ILE A 225 11.01 21.31 6.13
CA ILE A 225 9.68 20.91 6.61
C ILE A 225 9.33 21.85 7.77
N PRO A 226 8.21 22.60 7.70
CA PRO A 226 7.85 23.53 8.77
C PRO A 226 7.57 22.80 10.08
N THR A 227 8.23 23.21 11.16
CA THR A 227 8.06 22.67 12.51
C THR A 227 7.39 23.70 13.41
N VAL A 228 6.62 23.23 14.39
CA VAL A 228 5.92 24.13 15.32
C VAL A 228 6.93 24.81 16.25
N PRO A 229 6.93 26.15 16.42
CA PRO A 229 7.83 26.85 17.35
C PRO A 229 7.85 26.20 18.74
N THR A 230 9.03 25.83 19.22
CA THR A 230 9.23 25.06 20.46
C THR A 230 10.49 25.55 21.15
N VAL A 231 10.43 25.78 22.45
CA VAL A 231 11.54 26.27 23.27
C VAL A 231 11.65 25.42 24.54
N LEU A 232 12.85 24.96 24.87
CA LEU A 232 13.11 24.27 26.14
C LEU A 232 13.22 25.30 27.27
N THR A 233 12.58 25.02 28.39
CA THR A 233 12.61 25.87 29.59
C THR A 233 12.89 25.04 30.84
N HIS A 234 13.49 25.67 31.85
CA HIS A 234 13.94 25.02 33.08
C HIS A 234 13.24 25.52 34.34
N THR A 235 12.49 26.63 34.25
CA THR A 235 11.70 27.18 35.36
C THR A 235 10.30 27.59 34.93
N ALA A 236 9.37 27.66 35.88
CA ALA A 236 8.00 28.11 35.64
C ALA A 236 7.93 29.56 35.11
N ASP A 237 8.77 30.45 35.64
CA ASP A 237 8.85 31.86 35.23
C ASP A 237 9.39 31.99 33.80
N GLU A 238 10.41 31.20 33.46
CA GLU A 238 10.94 31.13 32.10
C GLU A 238 9.89 30.61 31.12
N ALA A 239 9.18 29.53 31.47
CA ALA A 239 8.10 28.97 30.66
C ALA A 239 6.98 29.99 30.41
N ALA A 240 6.58 30.72 31.45
CA ALA A 240 5.57 31.77 31.34
C ALA A 240 6.04 32.91 30.42
N SER A 241 7.26 33.41 30.60
CA SER A 241 7.82 34.46 29.74
C SER A 241 7.94 34.03 28.28
N VAL A 242 8.35 32.79 28.03
CA VAL A 242 8.44 32.23 26.66
C VAL A 242 7.06 32.11 26.05
N ALA A 243 6.05 31.65 26.80
CA ALA A 243 4.68 31.53 26.32
C ALA A 243 4.07 32.89 25.95
N GLU A 244 4.34 33.95 26.72
CA GLU A 244 3.91 35.32 26.38
C GLU A 244 4.51 35.80 25.07
N GLN A 245 5.82 35.57 24.87
CA GLN A 245 6.51 35.97 23.65
C GLN A 245 6.05 35.16 22.41
N MET A 246 5.81 33.86 22.59
CA MET A 246 5.32 32.96 21.55
C MET A 246 3.83 33.19 21.21
N GLY A 247 3.08 33.72 22.16
CA GLY A 247 1.65 33.94 22.09
C GLY A 247 0.84 32.67 22.35
N PHE A 248 -0.33 32.84 22.97
CA PHE A 248 -1.25 31.77 23.34
C PHE A 248 -2.15 31.30 22.18
N PRO A 249 -2.77 30.10 22.25
CA PRO A 249 -2.50 29.06 23.24
C PRO A 249 -1.17 28.33 23.00
N VAL A 250 -0.62 27.74 24.07
CA VAL A 250 0.60 26.91 24.04
C VAL A 250 0.36 25.51 24.60
N VAL A 251 1.26 24.60 24.28
CA VAL A 251 1.38 23.25 24.81
C VAL A 251 2.68 23.16 25.60
N MET A 252 2.66 22.46 26.73
CA MET A 252 3.84 22.11 27.50
C MET A 252 4.06 20.60 27.50
N LYS A 253 5.28 20.15 27.22
CA LYS A 253 5.66 18.73 27.28
C LYS A 253 6.94 18.55 28.10
N VAL A 254 6.99 17.53 28.96
CA VAL A 254 8.23 17.14 29.64
C VAL A 254 9.28 16.74 28.60
N TYR A 255 10.53 17.13 28.81
CA TYR A 255 11.65 16.71 27.98
C TYR A 255 12.60 15.79 28.77
N SER A 256 12.69 14.54 28.32
CA SER A 256 13.63 13.54 28.84
C SER A 256 13.88 12.44 27.81
N PRO A 257 15.15 12.06 27.53
CA PRO A 257 15.46 10.96 26.61
C PRO A 257 14.91 9.59 27.04
N GLU A 258 14.53 9.44 28.31
CA GLU A 258 14.03 8.18 28.88
C GLU A 258 12.49 8.11 28.91
N ILE A 259 11.79 9.19 28.57
CA ILE A 259 10.32 9.24 28.53
C ILE A 259 9.87 9.20 27.07
N MET A 260 9.33 8.06 26.64
CA MET A 260 8.84 7.88 25.26
C MET A 260 7.35 8.23 25.08
N HIS A 261 6.56 8.17 26.16
CA HIS A 261 5.13 8.46 26.15
C HIS A 261 4.82 9.47 27.27
N GLU A 262 4.96 10.74 26.94
CA GLU A 262 4.84 11.86 27.89
C GLU A 262 3.41 11.95 28.44
N THR A 263 2.41 11.63 27.62
CA THR A 263 1.01 11.67 28.02
C THR A 263 0.73 10.71 29.19
N ASP A 264 1.32 9.51 29.18
CA ASP A 264 1.07 8.45 30.16
C ASP A 264 1.58 8.80 31.56
N VAL A 265 2.62 9.63 31.64
CA VAL A 265 3.18 10.13 32.90
C VAL A 265 2.60 11.47 33.32
N GLY A 266 1.56 11.94 32.62
CA GLY A 266 0.96 13.25 32.81
C GLY A 266 1.91 14.41 32.45
N GLY A 267 2.88 14.15 31.57
CA GLY A 267 3.92 15.07 31.13
C GLY A 267 3.50 16.06 30.06
N VAL A 268 2.25 16.01 29.57
CA VAL A 268 1.73 16.93 28.55
C VAL A 268 0.58 17.78 29.09
N ARG A 269 0.58 19.08 28.82
CA ARG A 269 -0.54 20.00 29.07
C ARG A 269 -0.80 20.83 27.82
N VAL A 270 -2.02 20.76 27.30
CA VAL A 270 -2.43 21.44 26.06
C VAL A 270 -3.40 22.59 26.36
N GLY A 271 -3.51 23.55 25.44
CA GLY A 271 -4.54 24.59 25.49
C GLY A 271 -4.33 25.63 26.59
N LEU A 272 -3.09 25.88 27.00
CA LEU A 272 -2.74 26.87 28.02
C LEU A 272 -2.83 28.27 27.41
N ARG A 273 -3.61 29.15 28.03
CA ARG A 273 -4.01 30.45 27.48
C ARG A 273 -3.51 31.66 28.24
N THR A 274 -2.92 31.46 29.42
CA THR A 274 -2.31 32.54 30.21
C THR A 274 -0.99 32.11 30.83
N SER A 275 -0.19 33.09 31.21
CA SER A 275 1.10 32.91 31.89
C SER A 275 0.94 32.18 33.23
N GLU A 276 -0.14 32.44 33.96
CA GLU A 276 -0.46 31.76 35.22
C GLU A 276 -0.83 30.29 35.00
N GLU A 277 -1.56 29.98 33.92
CA GLU A 277 -1.85 28.59 33.54
C GLU A 277 -0.56 27.84 33.18
N VAL A 278 0.36 28.49 32.47
CA VAL A 278 1.68 27.95 32.11
C VAL A 278 2.54 27.68 33.34
N ALA A 279 2.70 28.66 34.24
CA ALA A 279 3.48 28.50 35.46
C ALA A 279 2.91 27.36 36.34
N ARG A 280 1.59 27.27 36.46
CA ARG A 280 0.92 26.17 37.19
C ARG A 280 1.12 24.82 36.49
N ALA A 281 1.02 24.78 35.17
CA ALA A 281 1.21 23.56 34.39
C ALA A 281 2.64 23.02 34.53
N PHE A 282 3.65 23.90 34.58
CA PHE A 282 5.05 23.54 34.83
C PHE A 282 5.20 22.70 36.10
N GLU A 283 4.73 23.24 37.23
CA GLU A 283 4.80 22.55 38.53
C GLU A 283 4.05 21.23 38.53
N VAL A 284 2.85 21.21 37.94
CA VAL A 284 2.01 20.02 37.84
C VAL A 284 2.69 18.91 37.03
N ILE A 285 3.33 19.25 35.90
CA ILE A 285 4.09 18.30 35.08
C ILE A 285 5.25 17.73 35.88
N MET A 286 6.06 18.58 36.51
CA MET A 286 7.22 18.15 37.32
C MET A 286 6.83 17.20 38.45
N VAL A 287 5.74 17.51 39.16
CA VAL A 287 5.20 16.64 40.23
C VAL A 287 4.69 15.32 39.67
N SER A 288 3.96 15.34 38.55
CA SER A 288 3.41 14.14 37.92
C SER A 288 4.51 13.19 37.48
N VAL A 289 5.49 13.70 36.74
CA VAL A 289 6.60 12.90 36.21
C VAL A 289 7.43 12.31 37.33
N ARG A 290 7.79 13.08 38.36
CA ARG A 290 8.52 12.57 39.54
C ARG A 290 7.74 11.50 40.31
N ARG A 291 6.40 11.56 40.30
CA ARG A 291 5.56 10.55 40.95
C ARG A 291 5.56 9.23 40.20
N PHE A 292 5.46 9.26 38.86
CA PHE A 292 5.42 8.05 38.03
C PHE A 292 6.82 7.47 37.78
N LEU A 293 7.82 8.33 37.56
CA LEU A 293 9.18 7.98 37.18
C LEU A 293 10.21 8.77 38.03
N PRO A 294 10.37 8.45 39.32
CA PRO A 294 11.19 9.22 40.26
C PRO A 294 12.68 9.23 39.93
N GLN A 295 13.17 8.23 39.20
CA GLN A 295 14.58 8.05 38.87
C GLN A 295 14.96 8.62 37.50
N VAL A 296 13.98 9.04 36.70
CA VAL A 296 14.22 9.51 35.34
C VAL A 296 14.66 10.98 35.36
N PRO A 297 15.80 11.33 34.72
CA PRO A 297 16.24 12.70 34.64
C PRO A 297 15.31 13.51 33.73
N VAL A 298 14.67 14.54 34.29
CA VAL A 298 13.93 15.55 33.52
C VAL A 298 14.89 16.68 33.16
N LEU A 299 15.12 16.87 31.86
CA LEU A 299 16.03 17.91 31.36
C LEU A 299 15.36 19.29 31.30
N GLY A 300 14.02 19.31 31.25
CA GLY A 300 13.22 20.53 31.31
C GLY A 300 11.79 20.29 30.83
N ILE A 301 11.10 21.38 30.52
CA ILE A 301 9.77 21.37 29.90
C ILE A 301 9.81 22.21 28.63
N THR A 302 9.36 21.66 27.52
CA THR A 302 9.20 22.40 26.28
C THR A 302 7.93 23.24 26.32
N VAL A 303 8.02 24.48 25.86
CA VAL A 303 6.87 25.34 25.55
C VAL A 303 6.75 25.39 24.03
N GLN A 304 5.64 24.89 23.50
CA GLN A 304 5.39 24.75 22.08
C GLN A 304 4.12 25.51 21.67
N LYS A 305 4.12 26.17 20.52
CA LYS A 305 2.93 26.86 20.01
C LYS A 305 1.83 25.84 19.73
N MET A 306 0.61 26.05 20.21
CA MET A 306 -0.48 25.13 19.86
C MET A 306 -0.97 25.43 18.45
N VAL A 307 -0.93 24.44 17.56
CA VAL A 307 -1.53 24.55 16.23
C VAL A 307 -3.02 24.26 16.34
N GLU A 308 -3.85 25.29 16.20
CA GLU A 308 -5.30 25.15 16.27
C GLU A 308 -5.91 24.90 14.88
N GLY A 309 -6.84 23.94 14.80
CA GLY A 309 -7.53 23.58 13.57
C GLY A 309 -6.61 22.92 12.52
N GLY A 310 -7.22 22.40 11.46
CA GLY A 310 -6.53 21.54 10.48
C GLY A 310 -6.95 20.08 10.63
N LYS A 311 -6.20 19.17 10.00
CA LYS A 311 -6.34 17.72 10.17
C LYS A 311 -4.99 17.13 10.49
N GLU A 312 -4.95 16.25 11.47
CA GLU A 312 -3.76 15.46 11.80
C GLU A 312 -3.59 14.35 10.77
N VAL A 313 -2.37 14.21 10.25
CA VAL A 313 -1.94 13.10 9.40
C VAL A 313 -0.63 12.54 9.93
N ILE A 314 -0.29 11.34 9.50
CA ILE A 314 0.99 10.71 9.77
C ILE A 314 1.71 10.53 8.44
N VAL A 315 2.97 10.93 8.40
CA VAL A 315 3.85 10.76 7.25
C VAL A 315 5.17 10.22 7.75
N GLY A 316 5.67 9.17 7.10
CA GLY A 316 6.98 8.64 7.44
C GLY A 316 7.48 7.65 6.43
N PHE A 317 8.63 7.07 6.69
CA PHE A 317 9.08 5.85 6.02
C PHE A 317 9.72 4.89 7.01
N SER A 318 9.69 3.62 6.66
CA SER A 318 10.53 2.60 7.27
C SER A 318 11.27 1.86 6.17
N ARG A 319 12.48 1.41 6.45
CA ARG A 319 13.30 0.69 5.47
C ARG A 319 13.04 -0.81 5.57
N ASP A 320 12.46 -1.37 4.52
CA ASP A 320 12.32 -2.81 4.35
C ASP A 320 13.65 -3.42 3.84
N PRO A 321 14.11 -4.57 4.38
CA PRO A 321 15.34 -5.21 3.95
C PRO A 321 15.38 -5.64 2.48
N GLN A 322 14.23 -5.95 1.88
CA GLN A 322 14.11 -6.42 0.50
C GLN A 322 13.78 -5.28 -0.46
N PHE A 323 12.90 -4.35 -0.04
CA PHE A 323 12.34 -3.33 -0.92
C PHE A 323 12.94 -1.93 -0.75
N GLY A 324 13.73 -1.69 0.31
CA GLY A 324 14.24 -0.35 0.62
C GLY A 324 13.19 0.52 1.32
N PRO A 325 13.25 1.86 1.18
CA PRO A 325 12.34 2.76 1.88
C PRO A 325 10.89 2.59 1.41
N LEU A 326 10.02 2.31 2.39
CA LEU A 326 8.58 2.26 2.22
C LEU A 326 7.97 3.48 2.91
N VAL A 327 7.53 4.45 2.10
CA VAL A 327 6.84 5.66 2.58
C VAL A 327 5.41 5.28 2.98
N MET A 328 4.99 5.77 4.14
CA MET A 328 3.66 5.61 4.70
C MET A 328 2.95 6.96 4.78
N PHE A 329 1.66 6.94 4.46
CA PHE A 329 0.75 8.05 4.71
C PHE A 329 -0.56 7.54 5.31
N GLY A 330 -1.09 8.26 6.29
CA GLY A 330 -2.41 7.97 6.86
C GLY A 330 -3.01 9.18 7.58
N LEU A 331 -4.30 9.11 7.87
CA LEU A 331 -4.93 10.08 8.76
C LEU A 331 -4.46 9.83 10.20
N GLY A 332 -4.10 10.90 10.89
CA GLY A 332 -3.59 10.92 12.25
C GLY A 332 -4.70 10.91 13.32
N GLY A 333 -4.28 11.12 14.57
CA GLY A 333 -5.15 11.18 15.74
C GLY A 333 -5.34 9.84 16.44
N VAL A 334 -6.10 9.86 17.53
CA VAL A 334 -6.25 8.71 18.47
C VAL A 334 -6.82 7.44 17.86
N TYR A 335 -7.38 7.50 16.66
CA TYR A 335 -8.02 6.36 16.00
C TYR A 335 -7.15 5.68 14.93
N VAL A 336 -5.92 6.15 14.67
CA VAL A 336 -5.03 5.56 13.65
C VAL A 336 -4.89 4.05 13.83
N GLU A 337 -4.54 3.62 15.04
CA GLU A 337 -4.29 2.20 15.36
C GLU A 337 -5.53 1.31 15.15
N VAL A 338 -6.71 1.90 15.33
CA VAL A 338 -8.00 1.21 15.22
C VAL A 338 -8.48 1.18 13.77
N LEU A 339 -8.40 2.32 13.05
CA LEU A 339 -8.89 2.45 11.69
C LEU A 339 -7.96 1.79 10.67
N LYS A 340 -6.65 1.75 10.95
CA LYS A 340 -5.60 1.22 10.06
C LYS A 340 -5.72 1.77 8.63
N ASP A 341 -6.13 3.02 8.50
CA ASP A 341 -6.35 3.69 7.22
C ASP A 341 -5.06 4.36 6.75
N VAL A 342 -4.15 3.49 6.30
CA VAL A 342 -2.81 3.86 5.84
C VAL A 342 -2.56 3.30 4.45
N ASN A 343 -1.80 4.06 3.67
CA ASN A 343 -1.27 3.65 2.39
C ASN A 343 0.26 3.63 2.42
N PHE A 344 0.83 2.83 1.51
CA PHE A 344 2.26 2.65 1.37
C PHE A 344 2.70 2.80 -0.07
N ALA A 345 3.89 3.37 -0.28
CA ALA A 345 4.53 3.48 -1.58
C ALA A 345 6.05 3.29 -1.44
N LEU A 346 6.67 2.68 -2.45
CA LEU A 346 8.12 2.47 -2.47
C LEU A 346 8.82 3.68 -3.09
N THR A 347 10.00 4.04 -2.55
CA THR A 347 10.85 5.04 -3.19
C THR A 347 11.63 4.44 -4.37
N PRO A 348 12.07 5.28 -5.32
CA PRO A 348 11.75 6.71 -5.45
C PRO A 348 10.31 6.94 -5.94
N LEU A 349 9.65 7.98 -5.40
CA LEU A 349 8.27 8.32 -5.73
C LEU A 349 8.20 9.33 -6.86
N SER A 350 7.22 9.17 -7.75
CA SER A 350 6.80 10.21 -8.68
C SER A 350 5.75 11.14 -8.08
N LYS A 351 5.54 12.32 -8.70
CA LYS A 351 4.45 13.24 -8.34
C LYS A 351 3.07 12.60 -8.43
N LYS A 352 2.90 11.59 -9.30
CA LYS A 352 1.64 10.86 -9.43
C LYS A 352 1.45 9.91 -8.24
N GLU A 353 2.48 9.14 -7.89
CA GLU A 353 2.44 8.20 -6.77
C GLU A 353 2.25 8.91 -5.42
N ILE A 354 2.83 10.11 -5.23
CA ILE A 354 2.59 10.93 -4.03
C ILE A 354 1.11 11.30 -3.91
N ARG A 355 0.46 11.70 -5.01
CA ARG A 355 -0.97 12.01 -5.01
C ARG A 355 -1.81 10.75 -4.78
N GLU A 356 -1.47 9.64 -5.41
CA GLU A 356 -2.18 8.35 -5.23
C GLU A 356 -2.04 7.82 -3.80
N LEU A 357 -0.88 8.00 -3.18
CA LEU A 357 -0.62 7.66 -1.79
C LEU A 357 -1.62 8.37 -0.86
N VAL A 358 -1.81 9.68 -1.05
CA VAL A 358 -2.73 10.51 -0.25
C VAL A 358 -4.20 10.25 -0.58
N THR A 359 -4.55 10.22 -1.87
CA THR A 359 -5.94 10.04 -2.32
C THR A 359 -6.48 8.64 -2.11
N GLY A 360 -5.60 7.64 -1.96
CA GLY A 360 -6.00 6.26 -1.82
C GLY A 360 -6.43 5.84 -0.41
N ILE A 361 -6.28 6.68 0.63
CA ILE A 361 -6.80 6.36 1.97
C ILE A 361 -8.33 6.55 1.99
N LYS A 362 -9.05 5.76 2.77
CA LYS A 362 -10.52 5.81 2.81
C LYS A 362 -11.03 7.14 3.34
N SER A 363 -10.27 7.77 4.24
CA SER A 363 -10.58 9.04 4.87
C SER A 363 -10.11 10.26 4.08
N PHE A 364 -9.63 10.10 2.85
CA PHE A 364 -9.24 11.22 1.98
C PHE A 364 -10.32 12.33 1.88
N PRO A 365 -11.64 12.02 1.87
CA PRO A 365 -12.67 13.06 1.88
C PRO A 365 -12.54 14.09 3.02
N LEU A 366 -11.94 13.73 4.16
CA LEU A 366 -11.69 14.66 5.28
C LEU A 366 -10.61 15.70 4.95
N LEU A 367 -9.71 15.41 4.02
CA LEU A 367 -8.67 16.32 3.53
C LEU A 367 -9.18 17.19 2.38
N SER A 368 -10.06 16.64 1.52
CA SER A 368 -10.73 17.43 0.48
C SER A 368 -11.83 18.37 1.01
N GLY A 369 -12.20 18.24 2.29
CA GLY A 369 -13.25 19.01 2.95
C GLY A 369 -14.59 18.27 2.98
N VAL A 370 -15.28 18.34 4.12
CA VAL A 370 -16.62 17.79 4.33
C VAL A 370 -17.58 18.85 4.87
N ARG A 371 -18.82 18.88 4.39
CA ARG A 371 -19.94 19.67 4.98
C ARG A 371 -19.57 21.13 5.35
N GLY A 372 -19.08 21.90 4.39
CA GLY A 372 -18.74 23.32 4.60
C GLY A 372 -17.34 23.55 5.18
N GLU A 373 -16.58 22.50 5.53
CA GLU A 373 -15.15 22.63 5.77
C GLU A 373 -14.40 22.98 4.48
N LYS A 374 -13.34 23.78 4.61
CA LYS A 374 -12.42 24.09 3.52
C LYS A 374 -11.54 22.90 3.19
N GLU A 375 -11.13 22.83 1.93
CA GLU A 375 -10.07 21.93 1.46
C GLU A 375 -8.76 22.22 2.22
N LYS A 376 -8.03 21.15 2.58
CA LYS A 376 -6.72 21.26 3.24
C LYS A 376 -5.61 21.55 2.25
N ASP A 377 -4.46 22.00 2.73
CA ASP A 377 -3.30 22.32 1.89
C ASP A 377 -2.58 21.06 1.40
N LEU A 378 -3.18 20.42 0.38
CA LEU A 378 -2.67 19.18 -0.20
C LEU A 378 -1.31 19.38 -0.90
N GLU A 379 -1.05 20.55 -1.49
CA GLU A 379 0.22 20.80 -2.16
C GLU A 379 1.37 20.87 -1.13
N ALA A 380 1.16 21.57 0.00
CA ALA A 380 2.15 21.55 1.09
C ALA A 380 2.37 20.13 1.66
N LEU A 381 1.32 19.33 1.77
CA LEU A 381 1.43 17.93 2.18
C LEU A 381 2.23 17.08 1.17
N TYR A 382 1.98 17.23 -0.13
CA TYR A 382 2.72 16.51 -1.18
C TYR A 382 4.21 16.86 -1.16
N GLU A 383 4.54 18.13 -0.90
CA GLU A 383 5.93 18.57 -0.78
C GLU A 383 6.64 17.92 0.42
N VAL A 384 5.96 17.78 1.57
CA VAL A 384 6.51 17.02 2.72
C VAL A 384 6.73 15.56 2.37
N ILE A 385 5.75 14.89 1.75
CA ILE A 385 5.88 13.47 1.35
C ILE A 385 7.02 13.29 0.35
N ALA A 386 7.18 14.21 -0.62
CA ALA A 386 8.28 14.19 -1.56
C ALA A 386 9.65 14.32 -0.87
N THR A 387 9.74 15.21 0.13
CA THR A 387 10.95 15.38 0.94
C THR A 387 11.25 14.12 1.74
N ILE A 388 10.26 13.54 2.43
CA ILE A 388 10.40 12.30 3.20
C ILE A 388 10.86 11.14 2.30
N GLY A 389 10.27 11.00 1.10
CA GLY A 389 10.70 10.01 0.11
C GLY A 389 12.14 10.24 -0.38
N THR A 390 12.53 11.51 -0.58
CA THR A 390 13.90 11.87 -0.96
C THR A 390 14.91 11.55 0.14
N VAL A 391 14.56 11.84 1.40
CA VAL A 391 15.42 11.51 2.55
C VAL A 391 15.57 9.99 2.68
N GLY A 392 14.47 9.24 2.57
CA GLY A 392 14.52 7.77 2.60
C GLY A 392 15.43 7.18 1.52
N GLU A 393 15.41 7.74 0.31
CA GLU A 393 16.27 7.26 -0.78
C GLU A 393 17.75 7.62 -0.57
N LYS A 394 18.04 8.86 -0.16
CA LYS A 394 19.41 9.40 -0.15
C LYS A 394 20.23 9.09 1.09
N PHE A 395 19.59 8.82 2.23
CA PHE A 395 20.26 8.62 3.52
C PHE A 395 19.99 7.20 4.08
N PRO A 396 20.73 6.17 3.61
CA PRO A 396 20.55 4.78 4.02
C PRO A 396 20.77 4.50 5.52
N GLU A 397 21.48 5.40 6.20
CA GLU A 397 21.68 5.42 7.64
C GLU A 397 20.39 5.68 8.42
N ILE A 398 19.40 6.34 7.83
CA ILE A 398 18.07 6.50 8.43
C ILE A 398 17.25 5.25 8.08
N VAL A 399 16.87 4.48 9.10
CA VAL A 399 16.06 3.26 8.95
C VAL A 399 14.57 3.52 9.15
N GLU A 400 14.24 4.58 9.92
CA GLU A 400 12.87 5.00 10.18
C GLU A 400 12.84 6.52 10.36
N MET A 401 11.83 7.18 9.79
CA MET A 401 11.52 8.58 10.03
C MET A 401 10.01 8.75 10.03
N GLU A 402 9.46 9.41 11.04
CA GLU A 402 8.03 9.65 11.18
C GLU A 402 7.77 11.07 11.66
N ILE A 403 6.74 11.70 11.10
CA ILE A 403 6.13 12.94 11.58
C ILE A 403 4.71 12.57 12.04
N ASN A 404 4.49 12.67 13.35
CA ASN A 404 3.24 12.22 13.97
C ASN A 404 2.90 13.02 15.25
N PRO A 405 2.00 14.02 15.17
CA PRO A 405 1.22 14.39 14.00
C PRO A 405 1.92 15.41 13.09
N LEU A 406 1.67 15.30 11.79
CA LEU A 406 1.77 16.41 10.85
C LEU A 406 0.40 17.08 10.76
N MET A 407 0.31 18.37 11.10
CA MET A 407 -0.93 19.14 11.01
C MET A 407 -1.07 19.76 9.62
N VAL A 408 -2.13 19.40 8.89
CA VAL A 408 -2.45 19.99 7.58
C VAL A 408 -3.50 21.07 7.75
N LYS A 409 -3.15 22.31 7.42
CA LYS A 409 -4.04 23.47 7.56
C LYS A 409 -4.94 23.64 6.35
N ASP A 410 -5.79 24.66 6.37
CA ASP A 410 -6.63 24.98 5.23
C ASP A 410 -5.75 25.39 4.04
N LYS A 411 -6.25 25.22 2.82
CA LYS A 411 -5.52 25.53 1.59
C LYS A 411 -4.90 26.93 1.63
N GLY A 412 -3.58 27.01 1.43
CA GLY A 412 -2.80 28.24 1.48
C GLY A 412 -2.17 28.54 2.85
N GLU A 413 -2.51 27.79 3.90
CA GLU A 413 -1.95 27.93 5.25
C GLU A 413 -0.85 26.90 5.55
N GLY A 414 -0.58 25.96 4.64
CA GLY A 414 0.53 25.02 4.73
C GLY A 414 0.33 23.85 5.70
N VAL A 415 1.46 23.34 6.22
CA VAL A 415 1.53 22.20 7.13
C VAL A 415 2.50 22.50 8.27
N TRP A 416 2.33 21.81 9.41
CA TRP A 416 3.19 21.96 10.58
C TRP A 416 3.50 20.60 11.20
N ALA A 417 4.77 20.22 11.24
CA ALA A 417 5.25 19.06 11.99
C ALA A 417 5.20 19.39 13.48
N VAL A 418 4.29 18.74 14.20
CA VAL A 418 4.09 18.93 15.65
C VAL A 418 5.09 18.08 16.44
N ASP A 419 5.32 16.87 15.95
CA ASP A 419 6.25 15.91 16.53
C ASP A 419 6.99 15.16 15.42
N GLY A 420 8.19 14.69 15.74
CA GLY A 420 9.08 14.01 14.81
C GLY A 420 9.95 13.00 15.53
N ARG A 421 10.15 11.86 14.86
CA ARG A 421 11.04 10.80 15.34
C ARG A 421 11.85 10.24 14.19
N LEU A 422 13.12 9.97 14.45
CA LEU A 422 14.00 9.26 13.53
C LEU A 422 14.76 8.16 14.26
N VAL A 423 15.05 7.09 13.52
CA VAL A 423 15.90 5.99 13.96
C VAL A 423 17.02 5.81 12.95
N LEU A 424 18.26 5.87 13.45
CA LEU A 424 19.46 5.58 12.70
C LEU A 424 19.76 4.08 12.75
N ARG A 425 20.50 3.59 11.76
CA ARG A 425 21.04 2.23 11.77
C ARG A 425 22.04 2.11 12.92
N GLY A 426 21.80 1.16 13.83
CA GLY A 426 22.83 0.74 14.79
C GLY A 426 23.87 -0.15 14.12
N ASP A 427 25.09 -0.14 14.65
CA ASP A 427 26.19 -1.02 14.21
C ASP A 427 25.91 -2.51 14.45
#